data_AF-A0A1H7TYL4-F1
#
_entry.id   AF-A0A1H7TYL4-F1
#
_cell.length_a   1.000
_cell.length_b   1.000
_cell.length_c   1.000
_cell.angle_alpha   90.00
_cell.angle_beta   90.00
_cell.angle_gamma   90.00
#
_symmetry.space_group_name_H-M   'P 1'
#
loop_
_entity.id
_entity.type
_entity.pdbx_description
1 polymer ?
#
loop_
_entity_poly.entity_id
_entity_poly.type
_entity_poly.pdbx_seq_one_letter_code
_entity_poly.pdbx_strand_id
1 'polypeptide(L)'
;MYSESTLRKKANAVGYSISKGFVHYLGNGYPIAYREVGYNVIDNLNNINVWGCYNEVYDHLWSLEDVNDFIKSIYQDSNLEF
;
A
#
# COMPACT_ATOMS: atom_id res chain seq x y z
N MET A 1 11.85 7.20 8.30
CA MET A 1 10.76 7.05 7.32
C MET A 1 11.11 7.84 6.08
N TYR A 2 11.03 7.22 4.90
CA TYR A 2 11.28 7.90 3.63
C TYR A 2 10.08 8.77 3.19
N SER A 3 10.30 9.70 2.26
CA SER A 3 9.21 10.43 1.61
C SER A 3 8.39 9.50 0.71
N GLU A 4 7.14 9.88 0.42
CA GLU A 4 6.25 9.13 -0.48
C GLU A 4 6.90 8.89 -1.86
N SER A 5 7.57 9.90 -2.41
CA SER A 5 8.24 9.80 -3.70
C SER A 5 9.42 8.81 -3.68
N THR A 6 10.17 8.75 -2.57
CA THR A 6 11.25 7.78 -2.39
C THR A 6 10.70 6.37 -2.20
N LEU A 7 9.64 6.20 -1.40
CA LEU A 7 8.98 4.90 -1.22
C LEU A 7 8.42 4.35 -2.55
N ARG A 8 7.81 5.19 -3.38
CA ARG A 8 7.35 4.82 -4.73
C ARG A 8 8.50 4.27 -5.59
N LYS A 9 9.67 4.91 -5.57
CA LYS A 9 10.84 4.43 -6.30
C LYS A 9 11.35 3.10 -5.76
N LYS A 10 11.45 3.00 -4.43
CA LYS A 10 11.92 1.77 -3.77
C LYS A 10 10.99 0.59 -4.02
N ALA A 11 9.68 0.79 -3.89
CA ALA A 11 8.67 -0.24 -4.18
C ALA A 11 8.80 -0.73 -5.63
N ASN A 12 8.87 0.19 -6.60
CA ASN A 12 8.98 -0.17 -8.02
C ASN A 12 10.24 -1.01 -8.30
N ALA A 13 11.36 -0.69 -7.65
CA ALA A 13 12.61 -1.43 -7.82
C ALA A 13 12.53 -2.89 -7.34
N VAL A 14 11.60 -3.22 -6.45
CA VAL A 14 11.37 -4.59 -5.95
C VAL A 14 10.04 -5.19 -6.43
N GLY A 15 9.44 -4.64 -7.48
CA GLY A 15 8.27 -5.22 -8.12
C GLY A 15 6.92 -4.82 -7.53
N TYR A 16 6.85 -3.74 -6.76
CA TYR A 16 5.60 -3.25 -6.16
C TYR A 16 5.26 -1.84 -6.60
N SER A 17 3.97 -1.52 -6.64
CA SER A 17 3.47 -0.16 -6.89
C SER A 17 2.71 0.36 -5.67
N ILE A 18 2.75 1.67 -5.43
CA ILE A 18 1.98 2.31 -4.37
C ILE A 18 0.86 3.14 -5.02
N SER A 19 -0.39 2.94 -4.61
CA SER A 19 -1.50 3.84 -4.93
C SER A 19 -1.84 4.69 -3.71
N LYS A 20 -2.18 5.96 -3.93
CA LYS A 20 -2.60 6.88 -2.88
C LYS A 20 -4.04 7.28 -3.12
N GLY A 21 -4.83 7.30 -2.07
CA GLY A 21 -6.25 7.59 -2.14
C GLY A 21 -6.84 7.92 -0.78
N PHE A 22 -8.15 8.08 -0.75
CA PHE A 22 -8.89 8.19 0.49
C PHE A 22 -9.17 6.80 1.05
N VAL A 23 -9.08 6.67 2.37
CA VAL A 23 -9.40 5.43 3.07
C VAL A 23 -10.87 5.08 2.85
N HIS A 24 -11.14 3.88 2.33
CA HIS A 24 -12.48 3.32 2.25
C HIS A 24 -12.65 2.16 3.25
N TYR A 25 -13.78 2.12 3.96
CA TYR A 25 -14.17 0.98 4.80
C TYR A 25 -15.71 0.83 4.85
N LEU A 26 -16.21 -0.33 5.31
CA LEU A 26 -17.65 -0.51 5.57
C LEU A 26 -18.08 0.15 6.87
N GLY A 27 -18.96 1.14 6.82
CA GLY A 27 -19.76 1.58 7.97
C GLY A 27 -21.20 1.09 7.82
N ASN A 28 -21.69 0.32 8.78
CA ASN A 28 -23.05 -0.26 8.77
C ASN A 28 -23.39 -1.03 7.47
N GLY A 29 -22.40 -1.68 6.85
CA GLY A 29 -22.59 -2.44 5.60
C GLY A 29 -22.56 -1.59 4.32
N TYR A 30 -22.27 -0.29 4.40
CA TYR A 30 -22.11 0.60 3.26
C TYR A 30 -20.66 1.08 3.11
N PRO A 31 -20.14 1.21 1.87
CA PRO A 31 -18.86 1.86 1.62
C PRO A 31 -18.87 3.30 2.14
N ILE A 32 -17.94 3.65 3.02
CA ILE A 32 -17.71 5.02 3.49
C ILE A 32 -16.31 5.42 3.09
N ALA A 33 -16.20 6.52 2.34
CA ALA A 33 -14.94 7.21 2.10
C ALA A 33 -14.65 8.16 3.26
N TYR A 34 -13.56 7.93 3.97
CA TYR A 34 -13.06 8.89 4.95
C TYR A 34 -12.11 9.87 4.25
N ARG A 35 -12.10 11.14 4.66
CA ARG A 35 -11.18 12.14 4.09
C ARG A 35 -9.71 11.91 4.48
N GLU A 36 -9.44 10.86 5.24
CA GLU A 36 -8.10 10.44 5.58
C GLU A 36 -7.41 9.83 4.37
N VAL A 37 -6.16 10.21 4.17
CA VAL A 37 -5.33 9.73 3.08
C VAL A 37 -4.66 8.45 3.52
N GLY A 38 -4.73 7.42 2.69
CA GLY A 38 -3.92 6.22 2.87
C GLY A 38 -3.47 5.63 1.54
N TYR A 39 -2.96 4.40 1.62
CA TYR A 39 -2.20 3.79 0.54
C TYR A 39 -2.62 2.34 0.30
N ASN A 40 -2.52 1.93 -0.96
CA ASN A 40 -2.48 0.53 -1.35
C ASN A 40 -1.08 0.19 -1.83
N VAL A 41 -0.64 -1.04 -1.57
CA VAL A 41 0.53 -1.63 -2.20
C VAL A 41 0.06 -2.73 -3.14
N ILE A 42 0.53 -2.69 -4.38
CA ILE A 42 0.16 -3.61 -5.45
C ILE A 42 1.38 -4.44 -5.79
N ASP A 43 1.24 -5.77 -5.74
CA ASP A 43 2.20 -6.70 -6.31
C ASP A 43 2.05 -6.68 -7.83
N ASN A 44 3.06 -6.20 -8.54
CA ASN A 44 3.00 -6.05 -10.00
C ASN A 44 3.07 -7.40 -10.74
N LEU A 45 3.62 -8.45 -10.12
CA LEU A 45 3.70 -9.78 -10.76
C LEU A 45 2.32 -10.41 -10.87
N ASN A 46 1.55 -10.33 -9.78
CA ASN A 46 0.22 -10.93 -9.69
C ASN A 46 -0.90 -9.93 -10.01
N ASN A 47 -0.57 -8.63 -10.11
CA ASN A 47 -1.49 -7.52 -10.32
C ASN A 47 -2.62 -7.50 -9.27
N ILE A 48 -2.25 -7.70 -8.01
CA ILE A 48 -3.17 -7.72 -6.86
C ILE A 48 -2.72 -6.75 -5.78
N ASN A 49 -3.68 -6.21 -5.03
CA ASN A 49 -3.37 -5.47 -3.80
C ASN A 49 -2.85 -6.45 -2.74
N VAL A 50 -1.70 -6.13 -2.14
CA VAL A 50 -1.10 -6.90 -1.04
C VAL A 50 -2.06 -7.01 0.15
N TRP A 51 -2.84 -5.96 0.40
CA TRP A 51 -3.85 -5.92 1.47
C TRP A 51 -5.16 -5.27 1.02
N GLY A 52 -5.60 -5.61 -0.19
CA GLY A 52 -6.91 -5.17 -0.69
C GLY A 52 -8.01 -6.16 -0.36
N CYS A 53 -9.25 -5.66 -0.26
CA CYS A 53 -10.42 -6.53 -0.22
C CYS A 53 -10.96 -6.76 -1.65
N TYR A 54 -11.42 -7.99 -1.91
CA TYR A 54 -11.97 -8.40 -3.21
C TYR A 54 -13.19 -7.59 -3.68
N ASN A 55 -13.87 -6.88 -2.77
CA ASN A 55 -15.07 -6.11 -3.09
C ASN A 55 -14.82 -4.61 -3.27
N GLU A 56 -13.55 -4.15 -3.29
CA GLU A 56 -13.15 -2.73 -3.39
C GLU A 56 -13.69 -1.82 -2.27
N VAL A 57 -14.38 -2.38 -1.27
CA VAL A 57 -14.98 -1.57 -0.19
C VAL A 57 -13.97 -1.22 0.90
N TYR A 58 -12.83 -1.90 0.88
CA TYR A 58 -11.69 -1.62 1.74
C TYR A 58 -10.47 -1.40 0.87
N ASP A 59 -10.09 -0.14 0.73
CA ASP A 59 -8.91 0.25 -0.01
C ASP A 59 -8.22 1.44 0.66
N HIS A 60 -6.96 1.65 0.28
CA HIS A 60 -6.10 2.70 0.79
C HIS A 60 -5.97 2.69 2.32
N LEU A 61 -6.02 1.51 2.93
CA LEU A 61 -6.02 1.35 4.40
C LEU A 61 -4.63 1.52 5.03
N TRP A 62 -3.55 1.44 4.25
CA TRP A 62 -2.22 1.52 4.82
C TRP A 62 -1.87 2.98 5.11
N SER A 63 -1.25 3.20 6.26
CA SER A 63 -0.52 4.45 6.50
C SER A 63 0.79 4.45 5.68
N LEU A 64 1.43 5.61 5.59
CA LEU A 64 2.75 5.68 4.94
C LEU A 64 3.82 4.91 5.72
N GLU A 65 3.65 4.76 7.04
CA GLU A 65 4.54 4.00 7.91
C GLU A 65 4.41 2.49 7.62
N ASP A 66 3.19 1.98 7.49
CA ASP A 66 2.94 0.58 7.11
C ASP A 66 3.56 0.27 5.74
N VAL A 67 3.42 1.18 4.77
CA VAL A 67 4.08 1.05 3.45
C VAL A 67 5.59 1.01 3.60
N ASN A 68 6.17 1.88 4.41
CA ASN A 68 7.62 1.90 4.64
C ASN A 68 8.12 0.57 5.20
N ASP A 69 7.43 0.04 6.21
CA ASP A 69 7.85 -1.15 6.92
C ASP A 69 7.70 -2.41 6.05
N PHE A 70 6.63 -2.49 5.27
CA PHE A 70 6.46 -3.56 4.28
C PHE A 70 7.55 -3.52 3.20
N ILE A 71 7.80 -2.38 2.55
CA ILE A 71 8.83 -2.34 1.50
C ILE A 71 10.21 -2.64 2.11
N LYS A 72 10.47 -2.18 3.34
CA LYS A 72 11.69 -2.54 4.07
C LYS A 72 11.82 -4.06 4.27
N SER A 73 10.74 -4.74 4.65
CA SER A 73 10.77 -6.20 4.82
C SER A 73 11.05 -6.91 3.49
N ILE A 74 10.47 -6.45 2.37
CA ILE A 74 10.75 -7.00 1.03
C ILE A 74 12.24 -6.90 0.67
N TYR A 75 12.87 -5.76 0.96
CA TYR A 75 14.31 -5.60 0.72
C TYR A 75 15.14 -6.53 1.60
N GLN A 76 14.78 -6.67 2.89
CA GLN A 76 15.45 -7.56 3.83
C GLN A 76 15.35 -9.03 3.40
N ASP A 77 14.15 -9.49 3.03
CA ASP A 77 13.91 -10.86 2.56
C ASP A 77 14.66 -11.16 1.25
N SER A 78 14.93 -10.11 0.46
CA SER A 78 15.69 -10.20 -0.80
C SER A 78 17.20 -9.99 -0.62
N ASN A 79 17.70 -9.81 0.61
CA ASN A 79 19.09 -9.43 0.92
C ASN A 79 19.56 -8.15 0.18
N LEU A 80 18.65 -7.19 -0.02
CA LEU A 80 18.92 -5.89 -0.64
C LEU A 80 19.02 -4.78 0.42
N GLU A 81 19.79 -3.73 0.13
CA GLU A 81 19.88 -2.56 1.00
C GLU A 81 18.66 -1.65 0.83
N PHE A 82 17.95 -1.43 1.95
CA PHE A 82 16.80 -0.54 2.01
C PHE A 82 17.18 0.90 2.32
#